data_AF-A0A939RC58-F1
#
_entry.id   AF-A0A939RC58-F1
#
_cell.length_a   1.000
_cell.length_b   1.000
_cell.length_c   1.000
_cell.angle_alpha   90.00
_cell.angle_beta   90.00
_cell.angle_gamma   90.00
#
_symmetry.space_group_name_H-M   'P 1'
#
loop_
_entity.id
_entity.type
_entity.pdbx_description
1 polymer ?
#
loop_
_entity_poly.entity_id
_entity_poly.type
_entity_poly.pdbx_seq_one_letter_code
_entity_poly.pdbx_strand_id
1 'polypeptide(L)'
;HAQYPLWEFKAYHTGIDWNEAVAAESQVGVSLLPNYYSLEWLSFEEGAYSWKTDKFTIFDGTYWVAASEDAVRYYMDPRNFLTYTGIFMFENLTYNPSIQTGEGAADILKTTVFGNGATYTYKDDYGVSRTTGYVDTFLMAAEYSGVSLYHLVSRSKNEIGNGTPSNSVSGTVSGYEGLYNFYNVGANDSAIPGQNIRNGLEFAKKGRGSAAMNQLYLIPWSNPFRAILGGAFYLGYNYVNKGQDTLYFERFNVVSDGAYPVFTHQYMTNVAAACTESTSTSRGYENASEMAIEFTIPVYLNMPEETCVAPEKAYNPNNWLKSLKIYDQNGTELPLTPTFDSSVKQSYSIIVDYGVSSVNIDAATVSKLAEITSGSRFDLDVGENLITVKVKAESGKVRKYKIYISREPDPDAPAEDSTENAGNADNSDDNDGADENTGSTEETGNTGEEGTGTQNENGEGSTSENGGEDANGTGESGEGTPDGGTGGTGEGTPDGGYDE
;
A
#
# COMPACT_ATOMS: atom_id res chain seq x y z
N HIS A 1 -15.92 4.27 -26.94
CA HIS A 1 -16.26 4.54 -28.36
C HIS A 1 -17.66 5.11 -28.58
N ALA A 2 -18.77 4.40 -28.29
CA ALA A 2 -20.12 4.94 -28.60
C ALA A 2 -20.46 6.26 -27.86
N GLN A 3 -20.07 6.36 -26.58
CA GLN A 3 -20.27 7.55 -25.76
C GLN A 3 -19.21 8.64 -26.00
N TYR A 4 -17.98 8.23 -26.31
CA TYR A 4 -16.83 9.10 -26.56
C TYR A 4 -16.17 8.68 -27.88
N PRO A 5 -16.59 9.27 -29.02
CA PRO A 5 -16.16 8.82 -30.34
C PRO A 5 -14.71 9.13 -30.69
N LEU A 6 -14.13 10.14 -30.02
CA LEU A 6 -12.74 10.57 -30.25
C LEU A 6 -11.74 9.86 -29.33
N TRP A 7 -12.22 9.13 -28.32
CA TRP A 7 -11.36 8.35 -27.43
C TRP A 7 -10.96 7.04 -28.09
N GLU A 8 -9.66 6.75 -28.03
CA GLU A 8 -9.06 5.50 -28.48
C GLU A 8 -8.77 4.63 -27.26
N PHE A 9 -9.19 3.36 -27.31
CA PHE A 9 -8.97 2.40 -26.24
C PHE A 9 -8.13 1.25 -26.78
N LYS A 10 -6.93 1.07 -26.23
CA LYS A 10 -6.00 0.01 -26.59
C LYS A 10 -5.89 -0.98 -25.44
N ALA A 11 -6.03 -2.27 -25.75
CA ALA A 11 -5.71 -3.32 -24.79
C ALA A 11 -4.20 -3.57 -24.80
N TYR A 12 -3.58 -3.55 -23.62
CA TYR A 12 -2.21 -4.01 -23.41
C TYR A 12 -2.24 -5.38 -22.75
N HIS A 13 -1.95 -6.43 -23.52
CA HIS A 13 -1.90 -7.79 -23.02
C HIS A 13 -0.59 -7.98 -22.23
N THR A 14 -0.68 -8.01 -20.91
CA THR A 14 0.51 -8.02 -20.03
C THR A 14 1.33 -9.30 -20.16
N GLY A 15 0.69 -10.41 -20.55
CA GLY A 15 1.30 -11.74 -20.57
C GLY A 15 1.49 -12.35 -19.18
N ILE A 16 1.01 -11.68 -18.13
CA ILE A 16 1.17 -12.07 -16.73
C ILE A 16 -0.11 -12.77 -16.26
N ASP A 17 0.01 -13.86 -15.49
CA ASP A 17 -1.13 -14.49 -14.84
C ASP A 17 -1.73 -13.58 -13.77
N TRP A 18 -3.05 -13.47 -13.74
CA TRP A 18 -3.75 -12.61 -12.79
C TRP A 18 -3.39 -12.93 -11.33
N ASN A 19 -3.35 -14.21 -10.95
CA ASN A 19 -3.05 -14.58 -9.56
C ASN A 19 -1.56 -14.39 -9.22
N GLU A 20 -0.66 -14.51 -10.21
CA GLU A 20 0.75 -14.13 -10.02
C GLU A 20 0.88 -12.64 -9.71
N ALA A 21 0.19 -11.79 -10.47
CA ALA A 21 0.19 -10.34 -10.22
C ALA A 21 -0.42 -9.99 -8.86
N VAL A 22 -1.55 -10.60 -8.49
CA VAL A 22 -2.16 -10.39 -7.17
C VAL A 22 -1.21 -10.84 -6.06
N ALA A 23 -0.56 -12.00 -6.20
CA ALA A 23 0.36 -12.51 -5.18
C ALA A 23 1.58 -11.61 -5.01
N ALA A 24 2.13 -11.04 -6.09
CA ALA A 24 3.22 -10.08 -6.04
C ALA A 24 2.79 -8.79 -5.32
N GLU A 25 1.66 -8.21 -5.70
CA GLU A 25 1.16 -6.95 -5.12
C GLU A 25 0.63 -7.08 -3.69
N SER A 26 0.21 -8.29 -3.29
CA SER A 26 -0.33 -8.58 -1.94
C SER A 26 0.72 -8.96 -0.91
N GLN A 27 2.01 -9.00 -1.29
CA GLN A 27 3.08 -9.18 -0.32
C GLN A 27 3.04 -8.08 0.73
N VAL A 28 3.18 -8.48 2.01
CA VAL A 28 3.09 -7.57 3.15
C VAL A 28 4.15 -6.47 3.03
N GLY A 29 3.68 -5.22 2.93
CA GLY A 29 4.52 -4.03 2.79
C GLY A 29 4.68 -3.49 1.37
N VAL A 30 4.19 -4.19 0.34
CA VAL A 30 4.23 -3.73 -1.07
C VAL A 30 3.08 -2.76 -1.35
N SER A 31 1.85 -3.25 -1.25
CA SER A 31 0.65 -2.44 -1.40
C SER A 31 0.15 -1.92 -0.06
N LEU A 32 0.08 -0.60 0.07
CA LEU A 32 -0.29 0.07 1.32
C LEU A 32 -1.60 0.84 1.18
N LEU A 33 -2.30 1.00 2.31
CA LEU A 33 -3.42 1.90 2.51
C LEU A 33 -3.28 2.61 3.87
N PRO A 34 -3.91 3.79 4.04
CA PRO A 34 -3.97 4.43 5.34
C PRO A 34 -4.76 3.59 6.36
N ASN A 35 -4.30 3.55 7.61
CA ASN A 35 -4.90 2.73 8.68
C ASN A 35 -6.31 3.18 9.13
N TYR A 36 -6.82 4.29 8.61
CA TYR A 36 -8.20 4.75 8.83
C TYR A 36 -9.19 4.11 7.85
N TYR A 37 -8.73 3.35 6.85
CA TYR A 37 -9.60 2.50 6.05
C TYR A 37 -10.27 1.43 6.94
N SER A 38 -11.46 0.98 6.54
CA SER A 38 -12.16 -0.08 7.25
C SER A 38 -11.43 -1.41 7.12
N LEU A 39 -11.61 -2.30 8.10
CA LEU A 39 -10.79 -3.48 8.31
C LEU A 39 -10.72 -4.44 7.10
N GLU A 40 -11.80 -4.52 6.32
CA GLU A 40 -11.87 -5.33 5.10
C GLU A 40 -10.85 -4.92 4.01
N TRP A 41 -10.37 -3.68 4.05
CA TRP A 41 -9.35 -3.17 3.14
C TRP A 41 -7.93 -3.41 3.62
N LEU A 42 -7.75 -3.84 4.88
CA LEU A 42 -6.45 -3.91 5.55
C LEU A 42 -6.03 -5.37 5.78
N SER A 43 -4.75 -5.66 5.63
CA SER A 43 -4.24 -7.03 5.76
C SER A 43 -4.08 -7.47 7.20
N PHE A 44 -4.54 -8.69 7.49
CA PHE A 44 -4.30 -9.41 8.75
C PHE A 44 -3.25 -10.52 8.61
N GLU A 45 -2.55 -10.57 7.47
CA GLU A 45 -1.45 -11.52 7.23
C GLU A 45 -0.33 -11.36 8.26
N GLU A 46 0.50 -12.39 8.38
CA GLU A 46 1.65 -12.36 9.28
C GLU A 46 2.56 -11.16 8.96
N GLY A 47 2.91 -10.38 9.99
CA GLY A 47 3.67 -9.14 9.84
C GLY A 47 2.83 -7.88 9.58
N ALA A 48 1.60 -7.99 9.06
CA ALA A 48 0.72 -6.85 8.82
C ALA A 48 -0.09 -6.43 10.07
N TYR A 49 -0.40 -7.38 10.96
CA TYR A 49 -1.21 -7.15 12.16
C TYR A 49 -0.66 -7.85 13.40
N SER A 50 -0.58 -7.13 14.51
CA SER A 50 -0.21 -7.69 15.82
C SER A 50 -1.46 -8.05 16.62
N TRP A 51 -1.75 -9.35 16.65
CA TRP A 51 -2.82 -9.92 17.47
C TRP A 51 -2.62 -9.68 18.98
N LYS A 52 -1.38 -9.46 19.43
CA LYS A 52 -1.06 -9.18 20.85
C LYS A 52 -1.43 -7.76 21.28
N THR A 53 -1.39 -6.81 20.35
CA THR A 53 -1.56 -5.38 20.67
C THR A 53 -2.80 -4.77 20.03
N ASP A 54 -3.51 -5.51 19.18
CA ASP A 54 -4.68 -5.04 18.41
C ASP A 54 -4.31 -3.89 17.46
N LYS A 55 -3.15 -3.97 16.81
CA LYS A 55 -2.61 -2.89 15.97
C LYS A 55 -2.04 -3.43 14.66
N PHE A 56 -2.29 -2.71 13.58
CA PHE A 56 -1.60 -2.89 12.30
C PHE A 56 -0.14 -2.40 12.39
N THR A 57 0.73 -3.05 11.63
CA THR A 57 2.12 -2.65 11.43
C THR A 57 2.18 -1.47 10.47
N ILE A 58 2.87 -0.41 10.87
CA ILE A 58 3.10 0.77 10.04
C ILE A 58 4.35 0.51 9.19
N PHE A 59 4.21 0.60 7.87
CA PHE A 59 5.29 0.41 6.90
C PHE A 59 5.86 1.73 6.39
N ASP A 60 5.05 2.78 6.33
CA ASP A 60 5.47 4.11 5.88
C ASP A 60 4.78 5.23 6.70
N GLY A 61 5.51 6.30 6.95
CA GLY A 61 5.10 7.43 7.75
C GLY A 61 4.62 7.02 9.15
N THR A 62 3.41 7.45 9.51
CA THR A 62 2.80 7.17 10.82
C THR A 62 1.51 6.37 10.75
N TYR A 63 1.02 6.06 9.54
CA TYR A 63 -0.30 5.48 9.35
C TYR A 63 -0.47 4.59 8.11
N TRP A 64 0.55 4.38 7.27
CA TRP A 64 0.43 3.49 6.12
C TRP A 64 0.67 2.05 6.53
N VAL A 65 -0.30 1.18 6.24
CA VAL A 65 -0.32 -0.24 6.64
C VAL A 65 -0.62 -1.10 5.41
N ALA A 66 -0.31 -2.40 5.48
CA ALA A 66 -0.54 -3.31 4.35
C ALA A 66 -2.03 -3.40 3.96
N ALA A 67 -2.30 -3.29 2.67
CA ALA A 67 -3.63 -3.51 2.08
C ALA A 67 -3.98 -5.01 2.05
N SER A 68 -5.26 -5.35 2.18
CA SER A 68 -5.74 -6.73 2.00
C SER A 68 -5.61 -7.19 0.55
N GLU A 69 -5.54 -8.51 0.32
CA GLU A 69 -5.56 -9.07 -1.03
C GLU A 69 -6.84 -8.65 -1.79
N ASP A 70 -7.99 -8.59 -1.13
CA ASP A 70 -9.25 -8.13 -1.74
C ASP A 70 -9.16 -6.66 -2.20
N ALA A 71 -8.50 -5.79 -1.43
CA ALA A 71 -8.25 -4.41 -1.82
C ALA A 71 -7.31 -4.34 -3.05
N VAL A 72 -6.25 -5.14 -3.06
CA VAL A 72 -5.33 -5.25 -4.21
C VAL A 72 -6.08 -5.71 -5.46
N ARG A 73 -6.86 -6.79 -5.37
CA ARG A 73 -7.70 -7.30 -6.46
C ARG A 73 -8.66 -6.25 -7.00
N TYR A 74 -9.31 -5.48 -6.11
CA TYR A 74 -10.22 -4.41 -6.52
C TYR A 74 -9.51 -3.30 -7.30
N TYR A 75 -8.38 -2.78 -6.81
CA TYR A 75 -7.66 -1.69 -7.46
C TYR A 75 -6.84 -2.10 -8.69
N MET A 76 -6.42 -3.36 -8.76
CA MET A 76 -5.71 -3.92 -9.91
C MET A 76 -6.66 -4.38 -11.02
N ASP A 77 -7.96 -4.53 -10.77
CA ASP A 77 -8.89 -4.93 -11.84
C ASP A 77 -9.30 -3.70 -12.67
N PRO A 78 -8.79 -3.53 -13.91
CA PRO A 78 -9.04 -2.34 -14.70
C PRO A 78 -10.52 -2.14 -15.05
N ARG A 79 -11.31 -3.23 -15.05
CA ARG A 79 -12.75 -3.20 -15.38
C ARG A 79 -13.55 -2.37 -14.38
N ASN A 80 -13.10 -2.30 -13.12
CA ASN A 80 -13.73 -1.47 -12.08
C ASN A 80 -13.65 0.03 -12.38
N PHE A 81 -12.68 0.44 -13.20
CA PHE A 81 -12.35 1.85 -13.42
C PHE A 81 -12.69 2.32 -14.83
N LEU A 82 -13.43 1.55 -15.62
CA LEU A 82 -13.97 1.97 -16.92
C LEU A 82 -15.18 2.93 -16.78
N THR A 83 -15.01 3.93 -15.93
CA THR A 83 -15.93 5.04 -15.68
C THR A 83 -15.36 6.33 -16.28
N TYR A 84 -16.17 7.40 -16.38
CA TYR A 84 -15.73 8.66 -17.00
C TYR A 84 -14.46 9.24 -16.38
N THR A 85 -14.32 9.18 -15.05
CA THR A 85 -13.14 9.68 -14.35
C THR A 85 -12.08 8.60 -14.17
N GLY A 86 -12.48 7.37 -13.82
CA GLY A 86 -11.55 6.26 -13.56
C GLY A 86 -10.67 5.92 -14.77
N ILE A 87 -11.20 6.08 -15.99
CA ILE A 87 -10.47 5.73 -17.22
C ILE A 87 -9.16 6.51 -17.37
N PHE A 88 -9.04 7.70 -16.76
CA PHE A 88 -7.83 8.53 -16.82
C PHE A 88 -6.64 7.92 -16.09
N MET A 89 -6.83 6.88 -15.27
CA MET A 89 -5.69 6.11 -14.76
C MET A 89 -4.96 5.34 -15.87
N PHE A 90 -5.61 5.14 -17.02
CA PHE A 90 -5.09 4.45 -18.20
C PHE A 90 -4.71 5.42 -19.33
N GLU A 91 -4.79 6.75 -19.12
CA GLU A 91 -4.40 7.71 -20.16
C GLU A 91 -2.94 7.49 -20.56
N ASN A 92 -2.68 7.35 -21.87
CA ASN A 92 -1.32 7.22 -22.38
C ASN A 92 -0.58 8.56 -22.22
N LEU A 93 0.43 8.54 -21.36
CA LEU A 93 1.28 9.67 -20.99
C LEU A 93 2.47 9.85 -21.93
N THR A 94 2.61 9.03 -22.98
CA THR A 94 3.58 9.22 -24.06
C THR A 94 3.08 10.26 -25.07
N TYR A 95 3.98 11.08 -25.60
CA TYR A 95 3.65 12.09 -26.62
C TYR A 95 3.23 11.42 -27.94
N ASN A 96 1.98 11.63 -28.34
CA ASN A 96 1.45 11.19 -29.63
C ASN A 96 1.06 12.40 -30.50
N PRO A 97 1.94 12.87 -31.41
CA PRO A 97 1.67 14.06 -32.23
C PRO A 97 0.52 13.88 -33.24
N SER A 98 0.04 12.65 -33.45
CA SER A 98 -1.07 12.40 -34.38
C SER A 98 -2.45 12.75 -33.79
N ILE A 99 -2.57 12.78 -32.46
CA ILE A 99 -3.83 13.08 -31.75
C ILE A 99 -3.68 14.25 -30.77
N GLN A 100 -2.46 14.54 -30.31
CA GLN A 100 -2.17 15.62 -29.37
C GLN A 100 -1.73 16.87 -30.14
N THR A 101 -2.57 17.90 -30.14
CA THR A 101 -2.40 19.11 -30.98
C THR A 101 -2.28 20.38 -30.14
N GLY A 102 -1.70 21.44 -30.73
CA GLY A 102 -1.67 22.76 -30.11
C GLY A 102 -3.06 23.34 -29.84
N GLU A 103 -4.07 23.03 -30.67
CA GLU A 103 -5.46 23.44 -30.44
C GLU A 103 -6.03 22.78 -29.19
N GLY A 104 -5.85 21.45 -29.04
CA GLY A 104 -6.26 20.75 -27.82
C GLY A 104 -5.55 21.25 -26.56
N ALA A 105 -4.25 21.56 -26.65
CA ALA A 105 -3.51 22.19 -25.55
C ALA A 105 -4.05 23.59 -25.21
N ALA A 106 -4.39 24.39 -26.23
CA ALA A 106 -4.98 25.71 -26.04
C ALA A 106 -6.36 25.63 -25.36
N ASP A 107 -7.16 24.61 -25.69
CA ASP A 107 -8.45 24.35 -25.05
C ASP A 107 -8.29 23.97 -23.57
N ILE A 108 -7.32 23.14 -23.21
CA ILE A 108 -7.03 22.83 -21.79
C ILE A 108 -6.64 24.10 -21.02
N LEU A 109 -5.82 24.98 -21.63
CA LEU A 109 -5.33 26.23 -21.00
C LEU A 109 -6.31 27.40 -21.07
N LYS A 110 -7.45 27.27 -21.75
CA LYS A 110 -8.33 28.39 -22.13
C LYS A 110 -8.76 29.28 -20.97
N THR A 111 -8.95 28.70 -19.78
CA THR A 111 -9.35 29.44 -18.57
C THR A 111 -8.18 29.96 -17.72
N THR A 112 -6.95 29.72 -18.14
CA THR A 112 -5.73 30.13 -17.43
C THR A 112 -5.15 31.43 -18.01
N VAL A 113 -4.23 32.05 -17.28
CA VAL A 113 -3.48 33.22 -17.76
C VAL A 113 -2.45 32.88 -18.86
N PHE A 114 -2.23 31.59 -19.13
CA PHE A 114 -1.30 31.09 -20.16
C PHE A 114 -2.02 30.65 -21.43
N GLY A 115 -3.37 30.62 -21.41
CA GLY A 115 -4.18 30.34 -22.58
C GLY A 115 -4.36 31.53 -23.51
N ASN A 116 -5.27 31.41 -24.47
CA ASN A 116 -5.73 32.51 -25.34
C ASN A 116 -4.62 33.28 -26.06
N GLY A 117 -3.58 32.57 -26.51
CA GLY A 117 -2.45 33.16 -27.23
C GLY A 117 -1.48 33.96 -26.35
N ALA A 118 -1.45 33.71 -25.05
CA ALA A 118 -0.49 34.33 -24.14
C ALA A 118 0.95 34.03 -24.60
N THR A 119 1.75 35.10 -24.67
CA THR A 119 3.16 35.05 -25.06
C THR A 119 4.05 35.61 -23.96
N TYR A 120 5.30 35.16 -23.91
CA TYR A 120 6.32 35.73 -23.05
C TYR A 120 7.64 35.90 -23.81
N THR A 121 8.48 36.79 -23.30
CA THR A 121 9.82 37.05 -23.83
C THR A 121 10.86 36.51 -22.86
N TYR A 122 11.85 35.79 -23.39
CA TYR A 122 12.96 35.24 -22.61
C TYR A 122 14.28 35.43 -23.37
N LYS A 123 15.41 35.30 -22.68
CA LYS A 123 16.72 35.19 -23.33
C LYS A 123 17.07 33.72 -23.51
N ASP A 124 17.43 33.34 -24.73
CA ASP A 124 17.98 32.01 -24.99
C ASP A 124 19.40 31.86 -24.43
N ASP A 125 19.98 30.67 -24.56
CA ASP A 125 21.31 30.35 -24.03
C ASP A 125 22.44 31.17 -24.69
N TYR A 126 22.16 31.85 -25.81
CA TYR A 126 23.08 32.79 -26.47
C TYR A 126 22.84 34.25 -26.05
N GLY A 127 21.92 34.49 -25.11
CA GLY A 127 21.55 35.81 -24.62
C GLY A 127 20.64 36.59 -25.57
N VAL A 128 20.10 35.96 -26.62
CA VAL A 128 19.23 36.60 -27.61
C VAL A 128 17.79 36.59 -27.09
N SER A 129 17.12 37.73 -27.15
CA SER A 129 15.70 37.83 -26.79
C SER A 129 14.83 37.09 -27.81
N ARG A 130 14.01 36.17 -27.31
CA ARG A 130 13.01 35.40 -28.05
C ARG A 130 11.62 35.68 -27.48
N THR A 131 10.60 35.64 -28.33
CA THR A 131 9.19 35.69 -27.91
C THR A 131 8.49 34.43 -28.42
N THR A 132 7.76 33.75 -27.54
CA THR A 132 7.03 32.51 -27.86
C THR A 132 5.70 32.46 -27.10
N GLY A 133 4.76 31.66 -27.59
CA GLY A 133 3.51 31.34 -26.88
C GLY A 133 3.71 30.22 -25.86
N TYR A 134 2.89 30.20 -24.81
CA TYR A 134 2.91 29.08 -23.83
C TYR A 134 2.52 27.75 -24.47
N VAL A 135 1.50 27.73 -25.34
CA VAL A 135 1.08 26.53 -26.08
C VAL A 135 2.22 25.96 -26.91
N ASP A 136 2.93 26.81 -27.67
CA ASP A 136 4.08 26.39 -28.47
C ASP A 136 5.21 25.84 -27.59
N THR A 137 5.44 26.43 -26.41
CA THR A 137 6.43 25.93 -25.46
C THR A 137 6.05 24.57 -24.89
N PHE A 138 4.78 24.32 -24.56
CA PHE A 138 4.33 23.00 -24.13
C PHE A 138 4.46 21.95 -25.25
N LEU A 139 4.19 22.33 -26.50
CA LEU A 139 4.43 21.45 -27.65
C LEU A 139 5.91 21.08 -27.77
N MET A 140 6.81 22.07 -27.70
CA MET A 140 8.26 21.83 -27.67
C MET A 140 8.69 20.98 -26.47
N ALA A 141 8.03 21.13 -25.31
CA ALA A 141 8.31 20.33 -24.13
C ALA A 141 7.87 18.87 -24.30
N ALA A 142 6.72 18.63 -24.93
CA ALA A 142 6.26 17.28 -25.26
C ALA A 142 7.23 16.59 -26.23
N GLU A 143 7.68 17.31 -27.28
CA GLU A 143 8.69 16.82 -28.22
C GLU A 143 10.05 16.54 -27.55
N TYR A 144 10.48 17.41 -26.63
CA TYR A 144 11.77 17.29 -25.95
C TYR A 144 11.78 16.15 -24.91
N SER A 145 10.66 15.95 -24.21
CA SER A 145 10.56 15.02 -23.09
C SER A 145 10.01 13.65 -23.45
N GLY A 146 9.29 13.53 -24.57
CA GLY A 146 8.50 12.35 -24.90
C GLY A 146 7.18 12.21 -24.12
N VAL A 147 6.83 13.19 -23.27
CA VAL A 147 5.62 13.17 -22.43
C VAL A 147 4.44 13.80 -23.16
N SER A 148 3.25 13.23 -22.93
CA SER A 148 1.96 13.67 -23.45
C SER A 148 1.78 15.17 -23.26
N LEU A 149 1.54 15.88 -24.37
CA LEU A 149 1.26 17.31 -24.39
C LEU A 149 0.07 17.64 -23.49
N TYR A 150 -1.00 16.83 -23.58
CA TYR A 150 -2.20 17.05 -22.79
C TYR A 150 -1.96 16.77 -21.31
N HIS A 151 -1.15 15.77 -20.96
CA HIS A 151 -0.73 15.54 -19.58
C HIS A 151 0.09 16.71 -19.02
N LEU A 152 1.10 17.18 -19.76
CA LEU A 152 1.94 18.31 -19.33
C LEU A 152 1.08 19.56 -19.08
N VAL A 153 0.18 19.86 -20.00
CA VAL A 153 -0.68 21.04 -19.91
C VAL A 153 -1.71 20.92 -18.79
N SER A 154 -2.38 19.79 -18.65
CA SER A 154 -3.38 19.55 -17.61
C SER A 154 -2.77 19.55 -16.21
N ARG A 155 -1.60 18.92 -16.03
CA ARG A 155 -0.84 18.94 -14.77
C ARG A 155 -0.40 20.36 -14.44
N SER A 156 0.16 21.08 -15.40
CA SER A 156 0.58 22.46 -15.18
C SER A 156 -0.60 23.38 -14.82
N LYS A 157 -1.77 23.19 -15.44
CA LYS A 157 -3.00 23.91 -15.07
C LYS A 157 -3.39 23.68 -13.61
N ASN A 158 -3.37 22.42 -13.15
CA ASN A 158 -3.69 22.08 -11.76
C ASN A 158 -2.75 22.79 -10.78
N GLU A 159 -1.44 22.82 -11.08
CA GLU A 159 -0.41 23.45 -10.24
C GLU A 159 -0.44 24.98 -10.26
N ILE A 160 -0.95 25.57 -11.35
CA ILE A 160 -0.92 27.01 -11.53
C ILE A 160 -2.25 27.66 -11.15
N GLY A 161 -3.37 26.95 -11.18
CA GLY A 161 -4.67 27.45 -10.73
C GLY A 161 -5.45 28.23 -11.79
N ASN A 162 -6.78 28.28 -11.59
CA ASN A 162 -7.70 28.97 -12.49
C ASN A 162 -7.66 30.48 -12.24
N GLY A 163 -7.17 31.26 -13.21
CA GLY A 163 -7.22 32.73 -13.23
C GLY A 163 -6.16 33.46 -12.38
N THR A 164 -5.72 32.92 -11.23
CA THR A 164 -4.60 33.49 -10.45
C THR A 164 -3.46 32.46 -10.34
N PRO A 165 -2.32 32.69 -11.01
CA PRO A 165 -1.23 31.74 -11.00
C PRO A 165 -0.60 31.58 -9.61
N SER A 166 -0.21 30.35 -9.26
CA SER A 166 0.67 30.10 -8.09
C SER A 166 1.94 30.94 -8.16
N ASN A 167 2.46 31.35 -7.01
CA ASN A 167 3.71 32.13 -6.94
C ASN A 167 4.93 31.35 -7.48
N SER A 168 4.86 30.02 -7.58
CA SER A 168 5.91 29.18 -8.18
C SER A 168 6.20 29.52 -9.65
N VAL A 169 5.26 30.16 -10.35
CA VAL A 169 5.43 30.56 -11.76
C VAL A 169 5.44 32.07 -11.97
N SER A 170 5.51 32.88 -10.90
CA SER A 170 5.50 34.34 -11.04
C SER A 170 6.86 34.93 -11.40
N GLY A 171 7.95 34.26 -11.03
CA GLY A 171 9.31 34.79 -11.13
C GLY A 171 9.60 35.94 -10.15
N THR A 172 8.72 36.21 -9.19
CA THR A 172 8.82 37.37 -8.27
C THR A 172 8.98 36.97 -6.81
N VAL A 173 9.14 35.69 -6.50
CA VAL A 173 9.29 35.21 -5.12
C VAL A 173 10.63 35.70 -4.55
N SER A 174 10.58 36.35 -3.39
CA SER A 174 11.77 36.96 -2.80
C SER A 174 12.85 35.92 -2.45
N GLY A 175 14.06 36.12 -2.97
CA GLY A 175 15.21 35.20 -2.88
C GLY A 175 15.31 34.18 -4.02
N TYR A 176 14.29 34.14 -4.89
CA TYR A 176 14.14 33.23 -6.02
C TYR A 176 13.68 33.97 -7.28
N GLU A 177 13.98 35.27 -7.38
CA GLU A 177 13.56 36.11 -8.50
C GLU A 177 14.09 35.55 -9.83
N GLY A 178 13.21 35.50 -10.84
CA GLY A 178 13.50 34.95 -12.16
C GLY A 178 13.45 33.42 -12.25
N LEU A 179 13.14 32.70 -11.17
CA LEU A 179 12.94 31.24 -11.21
C LEU A 179 11.46 30.89 -11.33
N TYR A 180 11.20 29.80 -12.04
CA TYR A 180 9.86 29.31 -12.34
C TYR A 180 9.79 27.80 -12.13
N ASN A 181 8.63 27.29 -11.70
CA ASN A 181 8.36 25.86 -11.58
C ASN A 181 6.89 25.59 -11.95
N PHE A 182 6.68 25.03 -13.14
CA PHE A 182 5.35 24.82 -13.75
C PHE A 182 4.68 23.50 -13.38
N TYR A 183 5.38 22.60 -12.69
CA TYR A 183 4.92 21.24 -12.37
C TYR A 183 5.19 20.86 -10.90
N ASN A 184 5.44 21.86 -10.05
CA ASN A 184 5.65 21.71 -8.61
C ASN A 184 6.78 20.72 -8.23
N VAL A 185 7.77 20.56 -9.10
CA VAL A 185 8.87 19.61 -8.88
C VAL A 185 9.69 20.00 -7.65
N GLY A 186 9.86 19.05 -6.72
CA GLY A 186 10.61 19.25 -5.47
C GLY A 186 9.91 20.14 -4.44
N ALA A 187 8.60 20.37 -4.58
CA ALA A 187 7.80 21.17 -3.66
C ALA A 187 7.16 20.30 -2.56
N ASN A 188 7.98 19.82 -1.64
CA ASN A 188 7.51 18.93 -0.58
C ASN A 188 6.61 19.68 0.42
N ASP A 189 5.65 18.95 1.00
CA ASP A 189 4.70 19.48 1.98
C ASP A 189 5.39 20.07 3.21
N SER A 190 4.86 21.18 3.70
CA SER A 190 5.39 21.86 4.87
C SER A 190 4.29 22.59 5.63
N ALA A 191 4.31 22.49 6.96
CA ALA A 191 3.43 23.25 7.84
C ALA A 191 3.69 24.77 7.81
N ILE A 192 4.80 25.21 7.21
CA ILE A 192 5.17 26.63 7.08
C ILE A 192 4.54 27.18 5.78
N PRO A 193 3.66 28.18 5.86
CA PRO A 193 3.00 28.75 4.68
C PRO A 193 4.00 29.22 3.60
N GLY A 194 3.83 28.71 2.38
CA GLY A 194 4.66 29.05 1.22
C GLY A 194 6.04 28.38 1.18
N GLN A 195 6.35 27.47 2.11
CA GLN A 195 7.62 26.75 2.11
C GLN A 195 7.71 25.71 0.98
N ASN A 196 6.61 25.04 0.63
CA ASN A 196 6.51 24.16 -0.53
C ASN A 196 6.95 24.88 -1.83
N ILE A 197 6.47 26.11 -2.04
CA ILE A 197 6.85 26.95 -3.19
C ILE A 197 8.35 27.27 -3.17
N ARG A 198 8.91 27.58 -2.00
CA ARG A 198 10.36 27.84 -1.86
C ARG A 198 11.19 26.59 -2.14
N ASN A 199 10.74 25.42 -1.68
CA ASN A 199 11.41 24.14 -1.95
C ASN A 199 11.43 23.84 -3.46
N GLY A 200 10.29 24.01 -4.14
CA GLY A 200 10.22 23.83 -5.59
C GLY A 200 11.08 24.84 -6.37
N LEU A 201 11.20 26.09 -5.88
CA LEU A 201 12.09 27.09 -6.48
C LEU A 201 13.57 26.87 -6.15
N GLU A 202 13.88 26.24 -5.02
CA GLU A 202 15.23 25.78 -4.69
C GLU A 202 15.66 24.65 -5.63
N PHE A 203 14.76 23.70 -5.93
CA PHE A 203 14.97 22.73 -6.99
C PHE A 203 15.20 23.43 -8.33
N ALA A 204 14.33 24.35 -8.73
CA ALA A 204 14.46 25.12 -9.98
C ALA A 204 15.83 25.82 -10.11
N LYS A 205 16.43 26.22 -8.99
CA LYS A 205 17.72 26.90 -8.92
C LYS A 205 18.92 25.96 -9.06
N LYS A 206 18.89 24.81 -8.39
CA LYS A 206 20.07 23.95 -8.18
C LYS A 206 19.95 22.56 -8.83
N GLY A 207 18.73 22.13 -9.11
CA GLY A 207 18.40 20.76 -9.52
C GLY A 207 18.75 19.73 -8.46
N ARG A 208 18.75 18.45 -8.86
CA ARG A 208 19.22 17.31 -8.06
C ARG A 208 20.05 16.39 -8.97
N GLY A 209 20.97 15.63 -8.37
CA GLY A 209 21.81 14.68 -9.11
C GLY A 209 23.01 15.34 -9.80
N SER A 210 23.44 14.75 -10.92
CA SER A 210 24.69 15.13 -11.59
C SER A 210 24.54 16.40 -12.42
N ALA A 211 25.67 17.09 -12.67
CA ALA A 211 25.69 18.27 -13.55
C ALA A 211 25.18 17.96 -14.98
N ALA A 212 25.44 16.73 -15.47
CA ALA A 212 24.95 16.29 -16.77
C ALA A 212 23.42 16.13 -16.78
N MET A 213 22.84 15.57 -15.72
CA MET A 213 21.37 15.48 -15.59
C MET A 213 20.74 16.85 -15.45
N ASN A 214 21.31 17.74 -14.64
CA ASN A 214 20.84 19.11 -14.51
C ASN A 214 20.87 19.87 -15.84
N GLN A 215 21.81 19.54 -16.74
CA GLN A 215 21.82 20.09 -18.09
C GLN A 215 20.63 19.59 -18.93
N LEU A 216 20.26 18.31 -18.83
CA LEU A 216 19.08 17.74 -19.49
C LEU A 216 17.77 18.31 -18.92
N TYR A 217 17.71 18.52 -17.60
CA TYR A 217 16.62 19.22 -16.91
C TYR A 217 16.59 20.72 -17.18
N LEU A 218 17.53 21.28 -17.95
CA LEU A 218 17.64 22.72 -18.20
C LEU A 218 17.71 23.57 -16.92
N ILE A 219 18.32 23.06 -15.85
CA ILE A 219 18.59 23.81 -14.62
C ILE A 219 19.69 24.86 -14.89
N PRO A 220 19.57 26.09 -14.36
CA PRO A 220 18.43 26.62 -13.61
C PRO A 220 17.25 26.96 -14.51
N TRP A 221 16.03 26.84 -13.97
CA TRP A 221 14.77 27.23 -14.62
C TRP A 221 14.56 28.76 -14.55
N SER A 222 15.49 29.49 -15.17
CA SER A 222 15.62 30.96 -15.10
C SER A 222 14.66 31.74 -16.00
N ASN A 223 13.75 31.04 -16.68
CA ASN A 223 12.67 31.60 -17.48
C ASN A 223 11.61 30.53 -17.74
N PRO A 224 10.39 30.90 -18.20
CA PRO A 224 9.32 29.93 -18.43
C PRO A 224 9.68 28.86 -19.46
N PHE A 225 10.46 29.17 -20.50
CA PHE A 225 10.86 28.19 -21.52
C PHE A 225 11.67 27.04 -20.90
N ARG A 226 12.71 27.36 -20.12
CA ARG A 226 13.54 26.35 -19.44
C ARG A 226 12.74 25.55 -18.41
N ALA A 227 11.85 26.22 -17.66
CA ALA A 227 11.03 25.58 -16.64
C ALA A 227 10.02 24.59 -17.23
N ILE A 228 9.36 24.94 -18.33
CA ILE A 228 8.36 24.10 -18.98
C ILE A 228 9.01 22.89 -19.66
N LEU A 229 10.09 23.08 -20.43
CA LEU A 229 10.80 21.98 -21.10
C LEU A 229 11.54 21.08 -20.11
N GLY A 230 12.27 21.70 -19.17
CA GLY A 230 13.08 21.00 -18.18
C GLY A 230 12.24 20.21 -17.18
N GLY A 231 11.14 20.80 -16.72
CA GLY A 231 10.17 20.10 -15.86
C GLY A 231 9.45 18.97 -16.58
N ALA A 232 9.09 19.13 -17.86
CA ALA A 232 8.52 18.05 -18.66
C ALA A 232 9.48 16.86 -18.80
N PHE A 233 10.76 17.14 -19.07
CA PHE A 233 11.78 16.09 -19.11
C PHE A 233 11.92 15.38 -17.77
N TYR A 234 11.90 16.12 -16.66
CA TYR A 234 11.93 15.55 -15.31
C TYR A 234 10.77 14.58 -15.08
N LEU A 235 9.54 14.96 -15.44
CA LEU A 235 8.35 14.10 -15.30
C LEU A 235 8.45 12.81 -16.13
N GLY A 236 8.95 12.90 -17.37
CA GLY A 236 9.00 11.75 -18.26
C GLY A 236 10.14 10.77 -18.00
N TYR A 237 11.26 11.26 -17.46
CA TYR A 237 12.53 10.54 -17.48
C TYR A 237 12.51 9.19 -16.73
N ASN A 238 11.88 9.14 -15.55
CA ASN A 238 11.91 7.95 -14.68
C ASN A 238 10.82 6.93 -15.02
N TYR A 239 9.65 7.33 -15.54
CA TYR A 239 8.50 6.43 -15.67
C TYR A 239 7.97 6.32 -17.11
N VAL A 240 7.43 7.40 -17.67
CA VAL A 240 6.87 7.42 -19.04
C VAL A 240 7.88 6.88 -20.06
N ASN A 241 9.11 7.41 -20.06
CA ASN A 241 10.16 6.99 -20.98
C ASN A 241 10.78 5.62 -20.66
N LYS A 242 10.30 4.95 -19.60
CA LYS A 242 10.65 3.58 -19.21
C LYS A 242 9.56 2.57 -19.56
N GLY A 243 8.48 3.02 -20.20
CA GLY A 243 7.32 2.20 -20.57
C GLY A 243 6.21 2.21 -19.53
N GLN A 244 6.40 2.86 -18.37
CA GLN A 244 5.35 3.05 -17.38
C GLN A 244 4.56 4.31 -17.71
N ASP A 245 3.86 4.30 -18.85
CA ASP A 245 3.25 5.47 -19.47
C ASP A 245 1.76 5.64 -19.16
N THR A 246 1.29 5.11 -18.04
CA THR A 246 -0.03 5.38 -17.47
C THR A 246 0.09 5.41 -15.95
N LEU A 247 -0.82 6.10 -15.24
CA LEU A 247 -0.84 6.07 -13.76
C LEU A 247 -0.97 4.63 -13.23
N TYR A 248 -1.68 3.77 -13.96
CA TYR A 248 -1.77 2.35 -13.65
C TYR A 248 -0.40 1.65 -13.74
N PHE A 249 0.37 1.88 -14.80
CA PHE A 249 1.69 1.26 -14.98
C PHE A 249 2.76 1.85 -14.06
N GLU A 250 2.64 3.12 -13.70
CA GLU A 250 3.46 3.72 -12.65
C GLU A 250 3.20 3.05 -11.30
N ARG A 251 1.93 2.72 -10.98
CA ARG A 251 1.59 2.05 -9.73
C ARG A 251 1.96 0.57 -9.68
N PHE A 252 1.57 -0.21 -10.69
CA PHE A 252 1.66 -1.68 -10.63
C PHE A 252 2.87 -2.25 -11.40
N ASN A 253 3.44 -1.48 -12.33
CA ASN A 253 4.46 -1.92 -13.27
C ASN A 253 4.25 -3.34 -13.82
N VAL A 254 3.27 -3.49 -14.72
CA VAL A 254 2.96 -4.76 -15.38
C VAL A 254 3.34 -4.74 -16.87
N VAL A 255 4.29 -3.88 -17.22
CA VAL A 255 4.75 -3.65 -18.59
C VAL A 255 5.91 -4.59 -18.87
N SER A 256 5.61 -5.75 -19.47
CA SER A 256 6.57 -6.84 -19.70
C SER A 256 7.73 -6.49 -20.63
N ASP A 257 7.54 -5.51 -21.52
CA ASP A 257 8.53 -4.98 -22.46
C ASP A 257 9.10 -3.62 -22.04
N GLY A 258 8.87 -3.21 -20.79
CA GLY A 258 9.39 -2.00 -20.20
C GLY A 258 10.89 -2.06 -19.87
N ALA A 259 11.44 -0.95 -19.39
CA ALA A 259 12.86 -0.85 -19.05
C ALA A 259 13.23 -1.59 -17.75
N TYR A 260 12.24 -1.92 -16.92
CA TYR A 260 12.42 -2.58 -15.62
C TYR A 260 11.60 -3.88 -15.54
N PRO A 261 12.05 -4.87 -14.76
CA PRO A 261 11.24 -6.05 -14.47
C PRO A 261 9.88 -5.68 -13.89
N VAL A 262 8.85 -6.46 -14.22
CA VAL A 262 7.50 -6.28 -13.68
C VAL A 262 7.49 -6.34 -12.15
N PHE A 263 6.55 -5.63 -11.52
CA PHE A 263 6.42 -5.47 -10.05
C PHE A 263 7.61 -4.77 -9.35
N THR A 264 8.51 -4.16 -10.10
CA THR A 264 9.59 -3.31 -9.56
C THR A 264 9.42 -1.87 -10.02
N HIS A 265 10.21 -0.92 -9.50
CA HIS A 265 10.18 0.48 -9.95
C HIS A 265 8.76 1.09 -9.94
N GLN A 266 8.00 0.79 -8.89
CA GLN A 266 6.66 1.33 -8.70
C GLN A 266 6.77 2.72 -8.09
N TYR A 267 6.05 3.69 -8.68
CA TYR A 267 6.13 5.08 -8.27
C TYR A 267 5.62 5.32 -6.84
N MET A 268 4.69 4.46 -6.39
CA MET A 268 4.02 4.63 -5.11
C MET A 268 3.50 3.32 -4.54
N THR A 269 3.45 3.22 -3.22
CA THR A 269 2.94 2.05 -2.50
C THR A 269 1.42 2.08 -2.29
N ASN A 270 0.81 3.27 -2.29
CA ASN A 270 -0.63 3.46 -2.14
C ASN A 270 -1.40 2.77 -3.28
N VAL A 271 -2.08 1.66 -3.00
CA VAL A 271 -2.80 0.87 -4.01
C VAL A 271 -3.97 1.64 -4.65
N ALA A 272 -4.54 2.62 -3.93
CA ALA A 272 -5.65 3.43 -4.44
C ALA A 272 -5.20 4.62 -5.30
N ALA A 273 -3.89 4.92 -5.35
CA ALA A 273 -3.39 6.20 -5.84
C ALA A 273 -3.76 6.48 -7.30
N ALA A 274 -3.50 5.53 -8.21
CA ALA A 274 -3.84 5.68 -9.62
C ALA A 274 -5.34 5.98 -9.84
N CYS A 275 -6.22 5.35 -9.05
CA CYS A 275 -7.65 5.63 -9.07
C CYS A 275 -7.94 7.04 -8.54
N THR A 276 -7.38 7.44 -7.40
CA THR A 276 -7.64 8.77 -6.83
C THR A 276 -7.10 9.90 -7.71
N GLU A 277 -5.92 9.72 -8.30
CA GLU A 277 -5.27 10.70 -9.18
C GLU A 277 -5.99 10.83 -10.52
N SER A 278 -6.59 9.76 -11.05
CA SER A 278 -7.41 9.81 -12.27
C SER A 278 -8.52 10.86 -12.19
N THR A 279 -9.09 11.05 -10.99
CA THR A 279 -10.13 12.06 -10.76
C THR A 279 -9.55 13.47 -10.94
N SER A 280 -8.38 13.74 -10.36
CA SER A 280 -7.69 15.03 -10.51
C SER A 280 -7.22 15.26 -11.94
N THR A 281 -6.70 14.23 -12.62
CA THR A 281 -6.32 14.27 -14.03
C THR A 281 -7.53 14.63 -14.91
N SER A 282 -8.66 13.94 -14.72
CA SER A 282 -9.88 14.19 -15.50
C SER A 282 -10.40 15.63 -15.38
N ARG A 283 -10.24 16.27 -14.21
CA ARG A 283 -10.64 17.67 -13.97
C ARG A 283 -9.76 18.68 -14.69
N GLY A 284 -8.53 18.31 -15.04
CA GLY A 284 -7.64 19.17 -15.83
C GLY A 284 -8.21 19.46 -17.22
N TYR A 285 -9.00 18.54 -17.76
CA TYR A 285 -9.65 18.64 -19.06
C TYR A 285 -11.01 19.34 -18.98
N GLU A 286 -11.19 20.46 -19.68
CA GLU A 286 -12.49 21.17 -19.71
C GLU A 286 -13.56 20.41 -20.52
N ASN A 287 -13.16 19.86 -21.68
CA ASN A 287 -14.05 19.15 -22.61
C ASN A 287 -13.42 17.85 -23.10
N ALA A 288 -12.98 16.98 -22.18
CA ALA A 288 -12.30 15.72 -22.54
C ALA A 288 -13.07 14.88 -23.57
N SER A 289 -14.41 14.91 -23.54
CA SER A 289 -15.27 14.17 -24.48
C SER A 289 -15.14 14.63 -25.95
N GLU A 290 -14.63 15.83 -26.18
CA GLU A 290 -14.40 16.42 -27.51
C GLU A 290 -12.92 16.36 -27.94
N MET A 291 -12.06 15.73 -27.13
CA MET A 291 -10.64 15.59 -27.41
C MET A 291 -10.28 14.16 -27.82
N ALA A 292 -9.28 14.02 -28.68
CA ALA A 292 -8.69 12.74 -29.00
C ALA A 292 -7.74 12.34 -27.86
N ILE A 293 -8.13 11.33 -27.08
CA ILE A 293 -7.36 10.83 -25.94
C ILE A 293 -7.18 9.33 -26.14
N GLU A 294 -5.97 8.85 -25.90
CA GLU A 294 -5.61 7.44 -25.99
C GLU A 294 -5.52 6.84 -24.58
N PHE A 295 -6.19 5.71 -24.38
CA PHE A 295 -6.16 4.97 -23.12
C PHE A 295 -5.59 3.56 -23.36
N THR A 296 -4.60 3.18 -22.57
CA THR A 296 -3.94 1.87 -22.60
C THR A 296 -4.37 1.05 -21.39
N ILE A 297 -5.25 0.07 -21.61
CA ILE A 297 -5.89 -0.71 -20.56
C ILE A 297 -5.17 -2.06 -20.42
N PRO A 298 -4.61 -2.40 -19.25
CA PRO A 298 -3.96 -3.70 -19.02
C PRO A 298 -4.96 -4.85 -19.12
N VAL A 299 -4.53 -5.98 -19.65
CA VAL A 299 -5.30 -7.22 -19.70
C VAL A 299 -4.38 -8.37 -19.29
N TYR A 300 -4.71 -9.00 -18.16
CA TYR A 300 -3.97 -10.13 -17.61
C TYR A 300 -4.47 -11.46 -18.20
N LEU A 301 -3.63 -12.49 -18.13
CA LEU A 301 -4.04 -13.86 -18.36
C LEU A 301 -4.87 -14.35 -17.18
N ASN A 302 -5.87 -15.21 -17.44
CA ASN A 302 -6.66 -15.89 -16.40
C ASN A 302 -7.32 -14.95 -15.37
N MET A 303 -7.73 -13.75 -15.80
CA MET A 303 -8.56 -12.87 -14.97
C MET A 303 -9.88 -13.56 -14.56
N PRO A 304 -10.43 -13.25 -13.37
CA PRO A 304 -11.72 -13.79 -12.97
C PRO A 304 -12.83 -13.37 -13.94
N GLU A 305 -13.82 -14.24 -14.14
CA GLU A 305 -14.94 -13.99 -15.05
C GLU A 305 -15.68 -12.70 -14.70
N GLU A 306 -15.96 -12.52 -13.41
CA GLU A 306 -16.55 -11.30 -12.86
C GLU A 306 -15.49 -10.30 -12.40
N THR A 307 -15.89 -9.04 -12.31
CA THR A 307 -15.06 -7.97 -11.75
C THR A 307 -14.80 -8.19 -10.26
N CYS A 308 -13.58 -7.91 -9.79
CA CYS A 308 -13.27 -7.94 -8.37
C CYS A 308 -13.97 -6.78 -7.66
N VAL A 309 -15.05 -7.01 -6.93
CA VAL A 309 -15.81 -5.95 -6.25
C VAL A 309 -15.07 -5.38 -5.04
N ALA A 310 -15.46 -4.17 -4.62
CA ALA A 310 -14.90 -3.55 -3.42
C ALA A 310 -15.13 -4.45 -2.18
N PRO A 311 -14.15 -4.57 -1.26
CA PRO A 311 -14.30 -5.36 -0.04
C PRO A 311 -15.56 -4.98 0.76
N GLU A 312 -16.32 -5.99 1.18
CA GLU A 312 -17.51 -5.81 2.00
C GLU A 312 -17.16 -5.63 3.48
N LYS A 313 -18.06 -4.99 4.23
CA LYS A 313 -17.84 -4.63 5.63
C LYS A 313 -17.34 -5.82 6.47
N ALA A 314 -16.16 -5.67 7.07
CA ALA A 314 -15.62 -6.62 8.04
C ALA A 314 -15.64 -6.05 9.46
N TYR A 315 -15.57 -6.98 10.42
CA TYR A 315 -15.54 -6.74 11.85
C TYR A 315 -14.23 -7.24 12.46
N ASN A 316 -13.84 -6.70 13.62
CA ASN A 316 -12.57 -7.05 14.25
C ASN A 316 -12.46 -8.57 14.48
N PRO A 317 -11.39 -9.23 13.97
CA PRO A 317 -11.22 -10.67 14.09
C PRO A 317 -10.48 -11.11 15.36
N ASN A 318 -9.96 -10.18 16.17
CA ASN A 318 -9.06 -10.48 17.28
C ASN A 318 -9.79 -11.07 18.49
N ASN A 319 -9.60 -12.37 18.67
CA ASN A 319 -10.12 -13.16 19.78
C ASN A 319 -9.03 -13.59 20.79
N TRP A 320 -7.93 -12.84 20.89
CA TRP A 320 -6.84 -13.18 21.80
C TRP A 320 -7.08 -12.69 23.23
N LEU A 321 -6.62 -13.47 24.21
CA LEU A 321 -6.50 -13.03 25.59
C LEU A 321 -5.23 -12.20 25.80
N LYS A 322 -5.36 -11.11 26.54
CA LYS A 322 -4.28 -10.29 27.08
C LYS A 322 -3.74 -10.87 28.39
N SER A 323 -4.61 -11.46 29.20
CA SER A 323 -4.25 -12.15 30.44
C SER A 323 -5.15 -13.34 30.68
N LEU A 324 -4.61 -14.36 31.35
CA LEU A 324 -5.34 -15.49 31.90
C LEU A 324 -4.70 -15.85 33.24
N LYS A 325 -5.47 -15.70 34.30
CA LYS A 325 -5.09 -16.05 35.67
C LYS A 325 -6.17 -16.89 36.31
N ILE A 326 -5.73 -17.82 37.15
CA ILE A 326 -6.61 -18.76 37.85
C ILE A 326 -6.42 -18.54 39.34
N TYR A 327 -7.52 -18.49 40.07
CA TYR A 327 -7.52 -18.33 41.52
C TYR A 327 -8.27 -19.49 42.17
N ASP A 328 -7.82 -19.94 43.33
CA ASP A 328 -8.62 -20.84 44.17
C ASP A 328 -9.86 -20.13 44.75
N GLN A 329 -10.68 -20.87 45.52
CA GLN A 329 -11.86 -20.29 46.16
C GLN A 329 -11.56 -19.22 47.24
N ASN A 330 -10.29 -19.11 47.67
CA ASN A 330 -9.85 -18.16 48.70
C ASN A 330 -9.16 -16.92 48.10
N GLY A 331 -8.98 -16.88 46.78
CA GLY A 331 -8.31 -15.78 46.07
C GLY A 331 -6.80 -15.95 45.94
N THR A 332 -6.25 -17.14 46.17
CA THR A 332 -4.82 -17.45 45.93
C THR A 332 -4.59 -17.73 44.46
N GLU A 333 -3.62 -17.07 43.83
CA GLU A 333 -3.29 -17.29 42.40
C GLU A 333 -2.64 -18.67 42.22
N LEU A 334 -3.17 -19.44 41.26
CA LEU A 334 -2.67 -20.75 40.87
C LEU A 334 -1.87 -20.60 39.57
N PRO A 335 -0.54 -20.84 39.59
CA PRO A 335 0.30 -20.63 38.42
C PRO A 335 0.00 -21.65 37.32
N LEU A 336 -0.20 -21.16 36.10
CA LEU A 336 -0.36 -22.00 34.91
C LEU A 336 0.97 -22.61 34.48
N THR A 337 0.94 -23.87 34.02
CA THR A 337 2.06 -24.52 33.34
C THR A 337 1.70 -24.84 31.89
N PRO A 338 2.43 -24.31 30.89
CA PRO A 338 3.42 -23.24 31.02
C PRO A 338 2.78 -21.93 31.49
N THR A 339 3.60 -20.96 31.89
CA THR A 339 3.13 -19.59 32.15
C THR A 339 2.34 -19.07 30.95
N PHE A 340 1.27 -18.30 31.20
CA PHE A 340 0.42 -17.78 30.14
C PHE A 340 1.20 -16.95 29.12
N ASP A 341 1.15 -17.39 27.86
CA ASP A 341 1.59 -16.67 26.68
C ASP A 341 0.52 -16.83 25.58
N SER A 342 -0.10 -15.71 25.20
CA SER A 342 -1.19 -15.68 24.23
C SER A 342 -0.76 -16.00 22.79
N SER A 343 0.54 -15.90 22.47
CA SER A 343 1.07 -16.19 21.13
C SER A 343 1.47 -17.62 20.88
N VAL A 344 1.77 -18.37 21.93
CA VAL A 344 2.44 -19.66 21.76
C VAL A 344 1.53 -20.83 22.12
N LYS A 345 0.59 -20.64 23.06
CA LYS A 345 -0.18 -21.74 23.65
C LYS A 345 -1.67 -21.41 23.74
N GLN A 346 -2.49 -22.43 23.54
CA GLN A 346 -3.94 -22.42 23.81
C GLN A 346 -4.32 -23.49 24.83
N SER A 347 -3.32 -24.07 25.51
CA SER A 347 -3.50 -25.15 26.48
C SER A 347 -2.52 -25.00 27.63
N TYR A 348 -3.03 -25.17 28.85
CA TYR A 348 -2.30 -25.00 30.10
C TYR A 348 -2.73 -26.06 31.11
N SER A 349 -1.90 -26.35 32.10
CA SER A 349 -2.17 -27.30 33.17
C SER A 349 -1.92 -26.72 34.56
N ILE A 350 -2.70 -27.15 35.55
CA ILE A 350 -2.53 -26.83 36.98
C ILE A 350 -2.74 -28.12 37.78
N ILE A 351 -1.96 -28.30 38.84
CA ILE A 351 -2.23 -29.30 39.89
C ILE A 351 -2.66 -28.54 41.13
N VAL A 352 -3.75 -28.96 41.76
CA VAL A 352 -4.29 -28.34 42.97
C VAL A 352 -4.54 -29.38 44.06
N ASP A 353 -4.30 -28.98 45.31
CA ASP A 353 -4.57 -29.82 46.48
C ASP A 353 -6.06 -30.16 46.57
N TYR A 354 -6.37 -31.26 47.26
CA TYR A 354 -7.75 -31.71 47.51
C TYR A 354 -8.67 -30.61 48.04
N GLY A 355 -8.15 -29.70 48.86
CA GLY A 355 -8.91 -28.58 49.45
C GLY A 355 -9.46 -27.57 48.44
N VAL A 356 -8.97 -27.53 47.19
CA VAL A 356 -9.42 -26.61 46.15
C VAL A 356 -10.62 -27.20 45.40
N SER A 357 -11.84 -26.89 45.85
CA SER A 357 -13.07 -27.44 45.25
C SER A 357 -13.65 -26.60 44.11
N SER A 358 -13.13 -25.39 43.89
CA SER A 358 -13.54 -24.54 42.77
C SER A 358 -12.45 -23.54 42.44
N VAL A 359 -12.42 -23.11 41.18
CA VAL A 359 -11.52 -22.06 40.71
C VAL A 359 -12.29 -20.89 40.11
N ASN A 360 -11.70 -19.71 40.21
CA ASN A 360 -12.15 -18.50 39.54
C ASN A 360 -11.18 -18.14 38.41
N ILE A 361 -11.72 -17.77 37.26
CA ILE A 361 -10.97 -17.34 36.08
C ILE A 361 -10.99 -15.80 36.03
N ASP A 362 -9.81 -15.20 36.04
CA ASP A 362 -9.62 -13.79 35.72
C ASP A 362 -8.90 -13.68 34.37
N ALA A 363 -9.61 -13.20 33.36
CA ALA A 363 -9.10 -13.10 32.01
C ALA A 363 -9.54 -11.78 31.38
N ALA A 364 -8.66 -11.21 30.56
CA ALA A 364 -8.93 -10.00 29.81
C ALA A 364 -8.62 -10.24 28.33
N THR A 365 -9.45 -9.71 27.44
CA THR A 365 -9.22 -9.75 25.99
C THR A 365 -8.18 -8.72 25.57
N VAL A 366 -7.49 -8.98 24.45
CA VAL A 366 -6.64 -7.97 23.79
C VAL A 366 -7.52 -6.89 23.17
N SER A 367 -8.45 -7.29 22.31
CA SER A 367 -9.41 -6.36 21.71
C SER A 367 -10.53 -6.03 22.68
N LYS A 368 -10.88 -4.75 22.76
CA LYS A 368 -12.06 -4.29 23.52
C LYS A 368 -13.39 -4.67 22.86
N LEU A 369 -13.36 -5.08 21.59
CA LEU A 369 -14.53 -5.52 20.82
C LEU A 369 -14.79 -7.03 20.95
N ALA A 370 -13.89 -7.76 21.60
CA ALA A 370 -14.06 -9.18 21.88
C ALA A 370 -14.73 -9.42 23.25
N GLU A 371 -15.45 -10.53 23.35
CA GLU A 371 -16.17 -10.95 24.56
C GLU A 371 -15.67 -12.31 25.05
N ILE A 372 -15.53 -12.46 26.38
CA ILE A 372 -15.35 -13.77 27.01
C ILE A 372 -16.74 -14.36 27.27
N THR A 373 -17.01 -15.53 26.68
CA THR A 373 -18.34 -16.17 26.70
C THR A 373 -18.42 -17.38 27.63
N SER A 374 -17.34 -17.72 28.31
CA SER A 374 -17.30 -18.73 29.37
C SER A 374 -17.66 -18.12 30.73
N GLY A 375 -18.14 -18.96 31.67
CA GLY A 375 -18.32 -18.53 33.06
C GLY A 375 -17.00 -18.14 33.73
N SER A 376 -17.08 -17.47 34.87
CA SER A 376 -15.92 -17.03 35.67
C SER A 376 -15.59 -17.94 36.86
N ARG A 377 -16.49 -18.84 37.25
CA ARG A 377 -16.30 -19.80 38.36
C ARG A 377 -16.63 -21.21 37.89
N PHE A 378 -15.77 -22.16 38.25
CA PHE A 378 -15.92 -23.58 37.91
C PHE A 378 -15.70 -24.42 39.16
N ASP A 379 -16.62 -25.35 39.44
CA ASP A 379 -16.41 -26.37 40.47
C ASP A 379 -15.49 -27.48 39.91
N LEU A 380 -14.72 -28.10 40.79
CA LEU A 380 -13.77 -29.15 40.44
C LEU A 380 -14.17 -30.49 41.05
N ASP A 381 -14.18 -31.52 40.23
CA ASP A 381 -14.20 -32.91 40.70
C ASP A 381 -12.80 -33.36 41.12
N VAL A 382 -12.70 -34.40 41.96
CA VAL A 382 -11.41 -35.03 42.26
C VAL A 382 -10.88 -35.71 40.98
N GLY A 383 -9.59 -35.57 40.71
CA GLY A 383 -8.98 -36.05 39.47
C GLY A 383 -8.96 -34.98 38.37
N GLU A 384 -9.11 -35.40 37.13
CA GLU A 384 -8.95 -34.54 35.96
C GLU A 384 -10.18 -33.69 35.66
N ASN A 385 -9.95 -32.40 35.42
CA ASN A 385 -10.96 -31.42 35.04
C ASN A 385 -10.48 -30.65 33.79
N LEU A 386 -11.39 -30.34 32.87
CA LEU A 386 -11.10 -29.50 31.70
C LEU A 386 -11.99 -28.26 31.71
N ILE A 387 -11.36 -27.09 31.86
CA ILE A 387 -12.02 -25.79 31.71
C ILE A 387 -11.66 -25.22 30.34
N THR A 388 -12.67 -24.67 29.64
CA THR A 388 -12.46 -23.98 28.35
C THR A 388 -12.91 -22.53 28.44
N VAL A 389 -11.95 -21.61 28.39
CA VAL A 389 -12.22 -20.17 28.28
C VAL A 389 -12.42 -19.83 26.81
N LYS A 390 -13.59 -19.29 26.45
CA LYS A 390 -13.97 -18.99 25.06
C LYS A 390 -13.96 -17.48 24.84
N VAL A 391 -13.15 -17.02 23.90
CA VAL A 391 -13.13 -15.61 23.46
C VAL A 391 -13.74 -15.51 22.08
N LYS A 392 -14.79 -14.71 21.94
CA LYS A 392 -15.46 -14.45 20.68
C LYS A 392 -15.13 -13.02 20.23
N ALA A 393 -14.55 -12.89 19.04
CA ALA A 393 -14.30 -11.59 18.43
C ALA A 393 -15.59 -10.95 17.91
N GLU A 394 -15.53 -9.67 17.55
CA GLU A 394 -16.65 -8.95 16.92
C GLU A 394 -17.11 -9.63 15.62
N SER A 395 -16.17 -10.15 14.84
CA SER A 395 -16.44 -10.98 13.65
C SER A 395 -17.18 -12.30 13.93
N GLY A 396 -17.37 -12.68 15.19
CA GLY A 396 -17.95 -13.96 15.60
C GLY A 396 -16.94 -15.10 15.66
N LYS A 397 -15.70 -14.93 15.19
CA LYS A 397 -14.64 -15.95 15.31
C LYS A 397 -14.33 -16.25 16.77
N VAL A 398 -14.34 -17.54 17.14
CA VAL A 398 -14.11 -17.99 18.53
C VAL A 398 -12.75 -18.66 18.69
N ARG A 399 -11.97 -18.22 19.68
CA ARG A 399 -10.75 -18.89 20.16
C ARG A 399 -11.03 -19.56 21.51
N LYS A 400 -10.41 -20.72 21.74
CA LYS A 400 -10.61 -21.54 22.94
C LYS A 400 -9.27 -21.73 23.65
N TYR A 401 -9.21 -21.33 24.92
CA TYR A 401 -8.08 -21.60 25.81
C TYR A 401 -8.47 -22.73 26.76
N LYS A 402 -7.76 -23.86 26.66
CA LYS A 402 -8.01 -25.07 27.47
C LYS A 402 -7.13 -25.07 28.71
N ILE A 403 -7.70 -25.41 29.85
CA ILE A 403 -7.02 -25.48 31.14
C ILE A 403 -7.32 -26.84 31.74
N TYR A 404 -6.31 -27.69 31.82
CA TYR A 404 -6.37 -29.00 32.44
C TYR A 404 -6.02 -28.86 33.92
N ILE A 405 -6.94 -29.24 34.81
CA ILE A 405 -6.72 -29.14 36.26
C ILE A 405 -6.78 -30.55 36.85
N SER A 406 -5.70 -30.98 37.47
CA SER A 406 -5.67 -32.22 38.26
C SER A 406 -5.84 -31.87 39.73
N ARG A 407 -6.98 -32.23 40.31
CA ARG A 407 -7.27 -32.06 41.73
C ARG A 407 -6.88 -33.32 42.49
N GLU A 408 -6.01 -33.18 43.49
CA GLU A 408 -5.53 -34.31 44.27
C GLU A 408 -6.65 -35.04 45.04
N PRO A 409 -6.53 -36.36 45.25
CA PRO A 409 -7.46 -37.12 46.07
C PRO A 409 -7.37 -36.73 47.55
N ASP A 410 -8.41 -37.10 48.30
CA ASP A 410 -8.46 -36.85 49.74
C ASP A 410 -7.25 -37.49 50.45
N PRO A 411 -6.37 -36.71 51.11
CA PRO A 411 -5.18 -37.25 51.78
C PRO A 411 -5.54 -38.12 52.99
N ASP A 412 -6.75 -37.97 53.53
CA ASP A 412 -7.28 -38.75 54.65
C ASP A 412 -8.23 -39.87 54.18
N ALA A 413 -8.37 -40.08 52.86
CA ALA A 413 -9.08 -41.24 52.35
C ALA A 413 -8.41 -42.51 52.92
N PRO A 414 -9.19 -43.48 53.44
CA PRO A 414 -8.65 -44.77 53.78
C PRO A 414 -7.97 -45.32 52.54
N ALA A 415 -6.71 -45.76 52.66
CA ALA A 415 -5.97 -46.35 51.56
C ALA A 415 -6.87 -47.39 50.87
N GLU A 416 -7.20 -47.15 49.59
CA GLU A 416 -7.96 -48.13 48.83
C GLU A 416 -7.17 -49.43 48.86
N ASP A 417 -7.79 -50.45 49.43
CA ASP A 417 -7.35 -51.83 49.39
C ASP A 417 -7.36 -52.27 47.93
N SER A 418 -6.24 -52.09 47.26
CA SER A 418 -6.00 -52.64 45.93
C SER A 418 -5.72 -54.14 46.05
N THR A 419 -6.76 -54.91 46.35
CA THR A 419 -6.80 -56.35 46.08
C THR A 419 -7.75 -56.64 44.92
N GLU A 420 -7.10 -56.87 43.78
CA GLU A 420 -7.50 -57.71 42.64
C GLU A 420 -8.77 -57.36 41.85
N ASN A 421 -8.56 -56.96 40.59
CA ASN A 421 -8.80 -57.92 39.53
C ASN A 421 -7.77 -57.80 38.40
N ALA A 422 -6.82 -58.73 38.36
CA ALA A 422 -6.00 -58.98 37.19
C ALA A 422 -6.88 -59.67 36.13
N GLY A 423 -7.37 -58.89 35.17
CA GLY A 423 -8.03 -59.35 33.95
C GLY A 423 -7.32 -58.78 32.73
N ASN A 424 -6.26 -59.48 32.33
CA ASN A 424 -5.41 -59.34 31.15
C ASN A 424 -6.04 -58.71 29.88
N ALA A 425 -5.42 -57.61 29.43
CA ALA A 425 -5.12 -57.11 28.07
C ALA A 425 -5.96 -57.56 26.85
N ASP A 426 -6.44 -56.59 26.06
CA ASP A 426 -5.93 -56.39 24.69
C ASP A 426 -6.13 -54.94 24.21
N ASN A 427 -5.25 -54.54 23.32
CA ASN A 427 -4.84 -53.21 22.93
C ASN A 427 -5.44 -52.81 21.57
N SER A 428 -5.93 -51.58 21.40
CA SER A 428 -5.69 -50.77 20.18
C SER A 428 -6.27 -49.36 20.30
N ASP A 429 -5.36 -48.41 20.52
CA ASP A 429 -5.23 -47.12 19.83
C ASP A 429 -6.46 -46.52 19.14
N ASP A 430 -6.93 -45.37 19.65
CA ASP A 430 -7.46 -44.30 18.81
C ASP A 430 -6.55 -43.08 18.98
N ASN A 431 -5.69 -42.92 17.99
CA ASN A 431 -4.77 -41.81 17.79
C ASN A 431 -5.48 -40.75 16.94
N ASP A 432 -6.07 -39.73 17.59
CA ASP A 432 -6.51 -38.51 16.89
C ASP A 432 -5.50 -37.40 17.15
N GLY A 433 -4.49 -37.37 16.28
CA GLY A 433 -3.53 -36.28 16.14
C GLY A 433 -3.96 -35.24 15.11
N ALA A 434 -3.48 -34.03 15.37
CA ALA A 434 -3.16 -32.97 14.42
C ALA A 434 -4.32 -32.22 13.71
N ASP A 435 -4.46 -30.98 14.19
CA ASP A 435 -4.60 -29.74 13.44
C ASP A 435 -4.05 -29.80 11.99
N GLU A 436 -4.81 -29.28 11.02
CA GLU A 436 -4.30 -28.32 10.04
C GLU A 436 -5.45 -27.73 9.19
N ASN A 437 -5.41 -26.42 9.05
CA ASN A 437 -6.17 -25.65 8.08
C ASN A 437 -5.30 -25.47 6.83
N THR A 438 -5.74 -25.92 5.66
CA THR A 438 -5.38 -25.33 4.35
C THR A 438 -6.41 -25.70 3.27
N GLY A 439 -6.58 -24.80 2.31
CA GLY A 439 -7.71 -24.70 1.42
C GLY A 439 -7.78 -25.73 0.29
N SER A 440 -8.98 -25.86 -0.28
CA SER A 440 -9.25 -26.68 -1.45
C SER A 440 -8.96 -25.91 -2.73
N THR A 441 -8.12 -26.47 -3.58
CA THR A 441 -8.33 -26.46 -5.03
C THR A 441 -8.28 -27.91 -5.50
N GLU A 442 -9.38 -28.36 -6.09
CA GLU A 442 -9.48 -29.66 -6.74
C GLU A 442 -8.89 -29.54 -8.15
N GLU A 443 -7.97 -30.44 -8.52
CA GLU A 443 -8.14 -31.14 -9.79
C GLU A 443 -7.52 -32.54 -9.76
N THR A 444 -8.29 -33.46 -10.32
CA THR A 444 -8.12 -34.91 -10.34
C THR A 444 -7.06 -35.36 -11.31
N GLY A 445 -6.13 -36.21 -10.86
CA GLY A 445 -5.29 -37.01 -11.75
C GLY A 445 -6.04 -38.21 -12.32
N ASN A 446 -5.70 -38.59 -13.55
CA ASN A 446 -5.86 -39.97 -14.00
C ASN A 446 -4.59 -40.47 -14.71
N THR A 447 -4.36 -41.75 -14.44
CA THR A 447 -3.30 -42.73 -14.72
C THR A 447 -2.62 -42.81 -16.10
N GLY A 448 -1.40 -43.38 -16.08
CA GLY A 448 -0.74 -44.11 -17.20
C GLY A 448 0.76 -43.78 -17.31
N GLU A 449 1.68 -44.57 -16.74
CA GLU A 449 2.37 -45.76 -17.29
C GLU A 449 3.73 -45.45 -17.95
N GLU A 450 4.76 -46.23 -17.54
CA GLU A 450 6.09 -46.47 -18.16
C GLU A 450 7.01 -45.27 -18.46
N GLY A 451 8.33 -45.25 -18.22
CA GLY A 451 9.31 -46.25 -17.87
C GLY A 451 10.72 -45.67 -18.18
N THR A 452 11.73 -46.17 -17.47
CA THR A 452 13.18 -46.14 -17.79
C THR A 452 13.96 -44.81 -17.69
N GLY A 453 15.08 -44.87 -16.95
CA GLY A 453 16.37 -44.54 -17.56
C GLY A 453 17.19 -43.39 -16.96
N THR A 454 18.19 -43.79 -16.17
CA THR A 454 19.59 -43.30 -16.14
C THR A 454 20.02 -42.04 -15.37
N GLN A 455 21.13 -42.27 -14.65
CA GLN A 455 22.00 -41.41 -13.86
C GLN A 455 22.82 -40.39 -14.68
N ASN A 456 23.19 -39.26 -14.06
CA ASN A 456 24.57 -38.74 -13.87
C ASN A 456 24.48 -37.29 -13.38
N GLU A 457 24.97 -36.94 -12.19
CA GLU A 457 26.37 -36.61 -11.80
C GLU A 457 26.86 -35.20 -12.20
N ASN A 458 27.20 -34.45 -11.13
CA ASN A 458 28.35 -33.53 -10.93
C ASN A 458 28.36 -32.06 -11.43
N GLY A 459 28.90 -31.22 -10.54
CA GLY A 459 29.62 -29.96 -10.82
C GLY A 459 29.04 -28.73 -10.13
N GLU A 460 29.31 -28.45 -8.86
CA GLU A 460 30.41 -27.61 -8.34
C GLU A 460 30.59 -26.21 -8.96
N GLY A 461 30.49 -25.19 -8.09
CA GLY A 461 31.47 -24.09 -8.00
C GLY A 461 31.13 -22.75 -8.66
N SER A 462 30.84 -21.72 -7.85
CA SER A 462 31.80 -20.64 -7.54
C SER A 462 31.10 -19.35 -7.07
N THR A 463 31.63 -18.85 -5.96
CA THR A 463 31.46 -17.53 -5.35
C THR A 463 31.95 -16.38 -6.22
N SER A 464 31.35 -15.19 -6.08
CA SER A 464 32.08 -13.91 -6.16
C SER A 464 31.45 -12.86 -5.24
N GLU A 465 32.26 -12.36 -4.31
CA GLU A 465 32.06 -11.14 -3.54
C GLU A 465 32.19 -9.91 -4.44
N ASN A 466 31.43 -8.85 -4.13
CA ASN A 466 31.96 -7.48 -4.16
C ASN A 466 31.09 -6.57 -3.30
N GLY A 467 31.74 -5.89 -2.35
CA GLY A 467 31.14 -4.95 -1.42
C GLY A 467 31.05 -3.53 -1.98
N GLY A 468 30.45 -2.66 -1.15
CA GLY A 468 30.33 -1.23 -1.36
C GLY A 468 29.52 -0.62 -0.23
N GLU A 469 30.19 -0.42 0.91
CA GLU A 469 29.71 0.41 2.02
C GLU A 469 29.73 1.89 1.60
N ASP A 470 28.71 2.66 2.00
CA ASP A 470 28.88 4.09 2.25
C ASP A 470 28.00 4.50 3.45
N ALA A 471 28.68 4.83 4.54
CA ALA A 471 28.15 5.47 5.72
C ALA A 471 28.52 6.96 5.67
N ASN A 472 27.58 7.84 6.02
CA ASN A 472 27.93 9.04 6.77
C ASN A 472 26.70 9.68 7.43
N GLY A 473 26.72 9.74 8.76
CA GLY A 473 25.92 10.66 9.54
C GLY A 473 26.68 11.95 9.83
N THR A 474 25.95 13.00 10.23
CA THR A 474 26.22 13.91 11.37
C THR A 474 25.38 15.19 11.24
N GLY A 475 24.84 15.68 12.37
CA GLY A 475 24.40 17.08 12.48
C GLY A 475 23.25 17.34 13.44
N GLU A 476 23.53 17.36 14.75
CA GLU A 476 22.65 17.89 15.81
C GLU A 476 22.38 19.41 15.67
N SER A 477 21.17 19.83 16.05
CA SER A 477 20.81 21.02 16.86
C SER A 477 19.28 21.17 16.79
N GLY A 478 18.51 21.57 17.77
CA GLY A 478 18.67 22.02 19.15
C GLY A 478 17.25 22.33 19.68
N GLU A 479 17.07 22.24 20.98
CA GLU A 479 15.77 22.32 21.67
C GLU A 479 15.01 23.65 21.50
N GLY A 480 13.67 23.59 21.49
CA GLY A 480 12.78 24.73 21.61
C GLY A 480 11.30 24.33 21.71
N THR A 481 10.74 24.36 22.92
CA THR A 481 9.32 24.15 23.29
C THR A 481 8.29 24.92 22.46
N PRO A 482 7.06 24.41 22.26
CA PRO A 482 5.91 25.26 21.95
C PRO A 482 4.83 25.27 23.04
N ASP A 483 4.36 26.49 23.31
CA ASP A 483 3.16 26.83 24.08
C ASP A 483 2.01 27.17 23.12
N GLY A 484 0.79 26.78 23.48
CA GLY A 484 -0.44 27.54 23.23
C GLY A 484 -1.05 27.66 21.83
N GLY A 485 -1.83 26.66 21.41
CA GLY A 485 -3.30 26.83 21.25
C GLY A 485 -3.93 27.40 19.96
N THR A 486 -5.11 26.84 19.65
CA THR A 486 -6.17 27.22 18.69
C THR A 486 -5.86 26.99 17.21
N GLY A 487 -6.68 26.31 16.38
CA GLY A 487 -8.07 25.89 16.47
C GLY A 487 -8.81 26.43 15.23
N GLY A 488 -8.81 25.69 14.13
CA GLY A 488 -9.50 26.06 12.90
C GLY A 488 -9.61 24.89 11.93
N THR A 489 -10.81 24.31 11.86
CA THR A 489 -11.21 23.23 10.97
C THR A 489 -11.34 23.73 9.53
N GLY A 490 -10.53 23.21 8.62
CA GLY A 490 -10.70 23.33 7.18
C GLY A 490 -10.54 21.95 6.55
N GLU A 491 -11.56 21.50 5.84
CA GLU A 491 -11.56 20.25 5.07
C GLU A 491 -10.46 20.31 4.01
N GLY A 492 -9.36 19.59 4.26
CA GLY A 492 -8.24 19.46 3.33
C GLY A 492 -8.53 18.38 2.29
N THR A 493 -8.58 18.79 1.03
CA THR A 493 -8.31 17.90 -0.11
C THR A 493 -6.90 17.33 0.04
N PRO A 494 -6.69 16.02 -0.17
CA PRO A 494 -5.33 15.48 -0.18
C PRO A 494 -4.65 15.99 -1.45
N ASP A 495 -3.75 16.94 -1.26
CA ASP A 495 -2.85 17.43 -2.31
C ASP A 495 -1.70 16.43 -2.39
N GLY A 496 -1.47 15.86 -3.58
CA GLY A 496 -0.51 14.78 -3.81
C GLY A 496 0.92 15.30 -3.84
N GLY A 497 1.44 15.71 -2.69
CA GLY A 497 2.86 16.01 -2.51
C GLY A 497 3.68 14.73 -2.68
N TYR A 498 4.26 14.54 -3.86
CA TYR A 498 5.12 13.42 -4.19
C TYR A 498 6.50 13.58 -3.51
N ASP A 499 6.82 12.68 -2.57
CA ASP A 499 8.16 12.55 -1.98
C ASP A 499 8.95 11.49 -2.79
N GLU A 500 9.93 11.96 -3.58
CA GLU A 500 11.10 11.18 -4.02
C GLU A 500 12.41 11.76 -3.42
#